data_AF-A0A485CHQ6-F1
#
_entry.id   AF-A0A485CHQ6-F1
#
_cell.length_a   1.000
_cell.length_b   1.000
_cell.length_c   1.000
_cell.angle_alpha   90.00
_cell.angle_beta   90.00
_cell.angle_gamma   90.00
#
_symmetry.space_group_name_H-M   'P 1'
#
loop_
_entity.id
_entity.type
_entity.pdbx_description
1 polymer ?
#
loop_
_entity_poly.entity_id
_entity_poly.type
_entity_poly.pdbx_seq_one_letter_code
_entity_poly.pdbx_strand_id
1 'polypeptide(L)'
;MATQWWNNEVPANAKNVVPTARDSLKGSMWALGIFGQMIMVNRAENLVIVQWSTWPQAEPSFSAQPLEASLMFSAMANALR
;
A
#
# COMPACT_ATOMS: atom_id res chain seq x y z
N MET A 1 13.51 -15.44 5.49
CA MET A 1 12.69 -14.30 5.01
C MET A 1 11.26 -14.79 4.91
N ALA A 2 10.35 -14.27 5.73
CA ALA A 2 8.93 -14.56 5.58
C ALA A 2 8.34 -13.58 4.56
N THR A 3 8.28 -13.95 3.29
CA THR A 3 7.54 -13.18 2.28
C THR A 3 6.06 -13.52 2.41
N GLN A 4 5.35 -12.78 3.27
CA GLN A 4 3.90 -12.88 3.35
C GLN A 4 3.27 -11.86 2.39
N TRP A 5 2.32 -12.34 1.59
CA TRP A 5 1.50 -11.50 0.73
C TRP A 5 0.23 -11.12 1.49
N TRP A 6 -0.11 -9.84 1.45
CA TRP A 6 -1.27 -9.30 2.16
C TRP A 6 -2.14 -8.49 1.21
N ASN A 7 -3.45 -8.49 1.45
CA ASN A 7 -4.39 -7.58 0.80
C ASN A 7 -4.49 -6.32 1.66
N ASN A 8 -3.51 -5.43 1.55
CA ASN A 8 -3.62 -4.11 2.15
C ASN A 8 -4.52 -3.24 1.26
N GLU A 9 -5.45 -2.52 1.87
CA GLU A 9 -6.32 -1.58 1.18
C GLU A 9 -6.70 -0.45 2.14
N VAL A 10 -7.19 0.66 1.57
CA VAL A 10 -7.85 1.70 2.37
C VAL A 10 -9.12 1.07 2.96
N PRO A 11 -9.27 0.94 4.29
CA PRO A 11 -10.43 0.28 4.90
C PRO A 11 -11.73 0.98 4.51
N ALA A 12 -12.78 0.20 4.25
CA ALA A 12 -14.08 0.74 3.85
C ALA A 12 -14.70 1.70 4.89
N ASN A 13 -14.32 1.58 6.17
CA ASN A 13 -14.76 2.45 7.26
C ASN A 13 -13.81 3.62 7.55
N ALA A 14 -12.71 3.78 6.80
CA ALA A 14 -11.82 4.92 6.95
C ALA A 14 -12.57 6.22 6.62
N LYS A 15 -12.47 7.21 7.51
CA LYS A 15 -13.11 8.52 7.37
C LYS A 15 -12.04 9.60 7.25
N ASN A 16 -12.39 10.68 6.56
CA ASN A 16 -11.52 11.86 6.39
C ASN A 16 -10.17 11.52 5.73
N VAL A 17 -10.16 10.56 4.81
CA VAL A 17 -8.98 10.17 4.03
C VAL A 17 -9.25 10.36 2.54
N VAL A 18 -8.22 10.73 1.80
CA VAL A 18 -8.23 10.85 0.35
C VAL A 18 -6.95 10.19 -0.18
N PRO A 19 -7.02 9.27 -1.16
CA PRO A 19 -8.22 8.77 -1.82
C PRO A 19 -9.14 7.96 -0.89
N THR A 20 -10.45 7.97 -1.15
CA THR A 20 -11.40 7.14 -0.39
C THR A 20 -11.20 5.66 -0.74
N ALA A 21 -11.76 4.74 0.05
CA ALA A 21 -11.70 3.30 -0.27
C ALA A 21 -12.22 2.97 -1.68
N ARG A 22 -13.26 3.69 -2.15
CA ARG A 22 -13.82 3.53 -3.50
C ARG A 22 -12.84 3.94 -4.60
N ASP A 23 -12.08 4.99 -4.35
CA ASP A 23 -11.16 5.60 -5.32
C ASP A 23 -9.72 5.10 -5.15
N SER A 24 -9.54 4.11 -4.27
CA SER A 24 -8.26 3.48 -3.95
C SER A 24 -7.97 2.28 -4.86
N LEU A 25 -6.74 1.79 -4.77
CA LEU A 25 -6.27 0.60 -5.49
C LEU A 25 -6.80 -0.71 -4.90
N LYS A 26 -8.12 -0.86 -4.82
CA LYS A 26 -8.77 -2.07 -4.29
C LYS A 26 -8.37 -3.31 -5.11
N GLY A 27 -8.18 -4.43 -4.41
CA GLY A 27 -7.82 -5.71 -5.06
C GLY A 27 -6.35 -5.83 -5.48
N SER A 28 -5.49 -4.91 -5.02
CA SER A 28 -4.05 -5.00 -5.21
C SER A 28 -3.42 -6.06 -4.32
N MET A 29 -2.39 -6.73 -4.83
CA MET A 29 -1.57 -7.65 -4.04
C MET A 29 -0.31 -6.93 -3.54
N TRP A 30 0.04 -7.17 -2.29
CA TRP A 30 1.16 -6.50 -1.64
C TRP A 30 2.14 -7.48 -1.04
N ALA A 31 3.43 -7.18 -1.18
CA ALA A 31 4.49 -7.77 -0.39
C ALA A 31 5.15 -6.68 0.46
N LEU A 32 5.28 -6.94 1.76
CA LEU A 32 5.94 -6.06 2.72
C LEU A 32 7.28 -6.68 3.13
N GLY A 33 8.34 -5.89 3.14
CA GLY A 33 9.65 -6.27 3.66
C GLY A 33 10.09 -5.34 4.77
N ILE A 34 11.04 -5.83 5.58
CA ILE A 34 11.63 -5.04 6.67
C ILE A 34 12.24 -3.74 6.17
N PHE A 35 12.32 -2.72 7.02
CA PHE A 35 12.90 -1.40 6.71
C PHE A 35 12.14 -0.60 5.61
N GLY A 36 10.86 -0.90 5.41
CA GLY A 36 9.97 -0.12 4.54
C GLY A 36 9.99 -0.52 3.06
N GLN A 37 10.40 -1.76 2.76
CA GLN A 37 10.38 -2.29 1.40
C GLN A 37 8.96 -2.70 1.03
N MET A 38 8.46 -2.26 -0.11
CA MET A 38 7.09 -2.61 -0.55
C MET A 38 7.03 -2.86 -2.05
N ILE A 39 6.27 -3.88 -2.45
CA ILE A 39 5.85 -4.11 -3.83
C ILE A 39 4.33 -4.20 -3.84
N MET A 40 3.70 -3.45 -4.73
CA MET A 40 2.26 -3.50 -4.98
C MET A 40 1.99 -3.77 -6.45
N VAL A 41 1.08 -4.69 -6.72
CA VAL A 41 0.63 -5.06 -8.07
C VAL A 41 -0.89 -4.89 -8.16
N ASN A 42 -1.34 -4.02 -9.04
CA ASN A 42 -2.75 -3.87 -9.40
C ASN A 42 -2.97 -4.25 -10.87
N ARG A 43 -3.60 -5.41 -11.10
CA ARG A 43 -3.86 -5.91 -12.45
C ARG A 43 -4.97 -5.15 -13.17
N ALA A 44 -5.96 -4.62 -12.44
CA ALA A 44 -7.07 -3.88 -13.05
C ALA A 44 -6.60 -2.56 -13.67
N GLU A 45 -5.58 -1.93 -13.05
CA GLU A 45 -4.98 -0.68 -13.50
C GLU A 45 -3.70 -0.88 -14.34
N ASN A 46 -3.27 -2.13 -14.61
CA ASN A 46 -1.98 -2.46 -15.22
C ASN A 46 -0.78 -1.76 -14.55
N LEU A 47 -0.80 -1.66 -13.22
CA LEU A 47 0.12 -0.85 -12.44
C LEU A 47 0.96 -1.72 -11.50
N VAL A 48 2.26 -1.43 -11.46
CA VAL A 48 3.19 -1.94 -10.45
C VAL A 48 3.88 -0.76 -9.79
N ILE A 49 3.88 -0.73 -8.46
CA ILE A 49 4.64 0.26 -7.68
C ILE A 49 5.66 -0.50 -6.83
N VAL A 50 6.91 -0.04 -6.88
CA VAL A 50 8.02 -0.55 -6.06
C VAL A 50 8.55 0.59 -5.21
N GLN A 51 8.61 0.37 -3.90
CA GLN A 51 9.27 1.27 -2.96
C GLN A 51 10.47 0.58 -2.35
N TRP A 52 11.61 1.28 -2.41
CA TRP A 52 12.77 0.96 -1.60
C TRP A 52 13.01 2.01 -0.53
N SER A 53 13.41 1.54 0.66
CA SER A 53 13.61 2.40 1.83
C SER A 53 14.66 1.80 2.76
N THR A 54 15.11 2.62 3.70
CA THR A 54 16.07 2.25 4.77
C THR A 54 15.56 2.78 6.11
N TRP A 55 14.30 2.52 6.44
CA TRP A 55 13.72 3.00 7.69
C TRP A 55 14.55 2.52 8.89
N PRO A 56 14.61 3.30 9.98
CA PRO A 56 15.44 2.94 11.13
C PRO A 56 14.93 1.70 11.89
N GLN A 57 13.64 1.35 11.72
CA GLN A 57 13.01 0.20 12.35
C GLN A 57 12.71 -0.90 11.32
N ALA A 58 13.08 -2.14 11.65
CA ALA A 58 12.91 -3.30 10.77
C ALA A 58 11.43 -3.64 10.55
N GLU A 59 10.68 -3.83 11.63
CA GLU A 59 9.24 -4.13 11.60
C GLU A 59 8.47 -2.97 12.20
N PRO A 60 7.89 -2.10 11.38
CA PRO A 60 7.00 -1.05 11.85
C PRO A 60 5.65 -1.61 12.31
N SER A 61 4.84 -0.81 13.02
CA SER A 61 3.57 -1.29 13.55
C SER A 61 2.60 -1.69 12.43
N PHE A 62 2.17 -2.96 12.46
CA PHE A 62 1.24 -3.53 11.48
C PHE A 62 -0.12 -2.81 11.37
N SER A 63 -0.48 -1.98 12.36
CA SER A 63 -1.77 -1.28 12.38
C SER A 63 -1.77 0.08 11.66
N ALA A 64 -0.64 0.79 11.60
CA ALA A 64 -0.58 2.14 11.00
C ALA A 64 -0.08 2.11 9.54
N GLN A 65 0.89 1.22 9.26
CA GLN A 65 1.52 1.06 7.95
C GLN A 65 0.56 0.80 6.79
N PRO A 66 -0.46 -0.09 6.93
CA PRO A 66 -1.26 -0.47 5.78
C PRO A 66 -2.10 0.70 5.27
N LEU A 67 -2.62 1.55 6.15
CA LEU A 67 -3.44 2.70 5.74
C LEU A 67 -2.59 3.76 5.04
N GLU A 68 -1.46 4.17 5.64
CA GLU A 68 -0.60 5.19 5.06
C GLU A 68 -0.04 4.76 3.71
N ALA A 69 0.47 3.53 3.60
CA ALA A 69 0.96 2.98 2.33
C ALA A 69 -0.16 2.87 1.29
N SER A 70 -1.37 2.45 1.70
CA SER A 70 -2.52 2.36 0.78
C SER A 70 -2.95 3.73 0.25
N LEU A 71 -2.95 4.77 1.10
CA LEU A 71 -3.26 6.13 0.69
C LEU A 71 -2.21 6.67 -0.28
N MET A 72 -0.92 6.49 0.05
CA MET A 72 0.18 6.95 -0.79
C MET A 72 0.15 6.30 -2.18
N PHE A 73 0.07 4.97 -2.25
CA PHE A 73 0.06 4.28 -3.55
C PHE A 73 -1.22 4.57 -4.34
N SER A 74 -2.37 4.72 -3.67
CA SER A 74 -3.61 5.14 -4.35
C SER A 74 -3.50 6.57 -4.89
N ALA A 75 -2.89 7.48 -4.16
CA ALA A 75 -2.64 8.85 -4.61
C ALA A 75 -1.70 8.86 -5.83
N MET A 76 -0.63 8.06 -5.81
CA MET A 76 0.27 7.89 -6.96
C MET A 76 -0.48 7.36 -8.19
N ALA A 77 -1.31 6.32 -8.02
CA ALA A 77 -2.09 5.79 -9.13
C ALA A 77 -3.06 6.80 -9.73
N ASN A 78 -3.74 7.59 -8.88
CA ASN A 78 -4.61 8.66 -9.34
C ASN A 78 -3.86 9.74 -10.12
N ALA A 79 -2.60 10.01 -9.79
CA ALA A 79 -1.77 10.97 -10.50
C ALA A 79 -1.22 10.47 -11.85
N LEU A 80 -1.28 9.15 -12.10
CA LEU A 80 -0.81 8.53 -13.35
C LEU A 80 -1.92 8.30 -14.38
N ARG A 81 -3.17 8.63 -14.04
CA ARG A 81 -4.32 8.54 -14.94
C ARG A 81 -4.43 9.74 -15.88
#